data_AF-A0A2L2YJ94-F1
#
_entry.id   AF-A0A2L2YJ94-F1
#
_cell.length_a   1.000
_cell.length_b   1.000
_cell.length_c   1.000
_cell.angle_alpha   90.00
_cell.angle_beta   90.00
_cell.angle_gamma   90.00
#
_symmetry.space_group_name_H-M   'P 1'
#
loop_
_entity.id
_entity.type
_entity.pdbx_description
1 polymer ?
#
loop_
_entity_poly.entity_id
_entity_poly.type
_entity_poly.pdbx_seq_one_letter_code
_entity_poly.pdbx_strand_id
1 'polypeptide(L)'
;MAYCGPTYSKPVAESRPSSEGSVPPNAFEVGFDGGNVFYVARAHHQGYNIPGKLVPAHGSCYVAWGGEEHAYQQYEVFTAPYGITLE
;
A
#
# COMPACT_ATOMS: atom_id res chain seq x y z
N MET A 1 42.34 -7.23 -1.48
CA MET A 1 41.16 -7.55 -0.65
C MET A 1 40.12 -6.47 -0.89
N ALA A 2 39.03 -6.77 -1.59
CA ALA A 2 37.96 -5.80 -1.83
C ALA A 2 37.09 -5.72 -0.58
N TYR A 3 37.11 -4.57 0.10
CA TYR A 3 36.22 -4.29 1.22
C TYR A 3 34.85 -3.94 0.63
N CYS A 4 33.93 -4.91 0.60
CA CYS A 4 32.53 -4.62 0.34
C CYS A 4 31.99 -3.97 1.62
N GLY A 5 32.03 -2.63 1.68
CA GLY A 5 31.44 -1.89 2.79
C GLY A 5 29.95 -2.26 2.95
N PRO A 6 29.36 -2.07 4.15
CA PRO A 6 27.96 -2.35 4.35
C PRO A 6 27.16 -1.54 3.34
N THR A 7 26.52 -2.22 2.39
CA THR A 7 25.68 -1.57 1.39
C THR A 7 24.45 -1.09 2.13
N TYR A 8 24.42 0.19 2.48
CA TYR A 8 23.28 0.82 3.16
C TYR A 8 22.14 0.95 2.15
N SER A 9 21.38 -0.14 1.96
CA SER A 9 20.18 -0.15 1.13
C SER A 9 19.01 0.40 1.95
N LYS A 10 18.54 1.60 1.60
CA LYS A 10 17.25 2.10 2.09
C LYS A 10 16.12 1.45 1.28
N PRO A 11 15.09 0.86 1.93
CA PRO A 11 13.94 0.38 1.20
C PRO A 11 13.23 1.56 0.52
N VAL A 12 12.90 1.37 -0.76
CA VAL A 12 12.16 2.34 -1.57
C VAL A 12 10.72 2.45 -1.06
N ALA A 13 10.12 1.31 -0.71
CA ALA A 13 8.78 1.23 -0.15
C ALA A 13 8.75 0.33 1.09
N GLU A 14 7.92 0.69 2.06
CA GLU A 14 7.60 -0.12 3.23
C GLU A 14 6.08 -0.37 3.28
N SER A 15 5.66 -1.56 3.73
CA SER A 15 4.25 -1.80 4.05
C SER A 15 3.98 -1.42 5.50
N ARG A 16 2.87 -0.72 5.74
CA ARG A 16 2.45 -0.29 7.08
C ARG A 16 1.06 -0.82 7.39
N PRO A 17 0.87 -1.57 8.49
CA PRO A 17 -0.45 -2.04 8.87
C PRO A 17 -1.37 -0.85 9.16
N SER A 18 -2.60 -0.92 8.71
CA SER A 18 -3.61 0.13 8.82
C SER A 18 -5.01 -0.48 8.78
N SER A 19 -6.00 0.30 9.20
CA SER A 19 -7.38 -0.16 9.23
C SER A 19 -8.39 0.97 9.07
N GLU A 20 -9.62 0.61 8.69
CA GLU A 20 -10.79 1.48 8.71
C GLU A 20 -10.62 2.81 7.95
N GLY A 21 -9.86 2.79 6.85
CA GLY A 21 -9.59 3.98 6.03
C GLY A 21 -8.41 4.81 6.51
N SER A 22 -7.72 4.41 7.57
CA SER A 22 -6.47 5.05 7.99
C SER A 22 -5.44 4.97 6.87
N VAL A 23 -4.86 6.14 6.56
CA VAL A 23 -3.80 6.31 5.55
C VAL A 23 -2.56 6.82 6.27
N PRO A 24 -1.46 6.06 6.29
CA PRO A 24 -0.21 6.53 6.87
C PRO A 24 0.44 7.64 6.03
N PRO A 25 1.29 8.50 6.62
CA PRO A 25 2.04 9.50 5.88
C PRO A 25 2.90 8.88 4.78
N ASN A 26 3.09 9.62 3.69
CA ASN A 26 3.86 9.22 2.51
C ASN A 26 3.33 7.95 1.83
N ALA A 27 2.03 7.65 1.97
CA ALA A 27 1.39 6.59 1.22
C ALA A 27 1.41 6.90 -0.29
N PHE A 28 1.55 5.86 -1.11
CA PHE A 28 1.53 6.03 -2.57
C PHE A 28 0.11 6.27 -3.07
N GLU A 29 -0.17 7.50 -3.49
CA GLU A 29 -1.37 7.85 -4.23
C GLU A 29 -1.31 7.28 -5.65
N VAL A 30 -2.36 6.56 -6.07
CA VAL A 30 -2.42 5.92 -7.39
C VAL A 30 -3.47 6.48 -8.32
N GLY A 31 -4.36 7.34 -7.80
CA GLY A 31 -5.40 7.92 -8.61
C GLY A 31 -6.46 8.60 -7.78
N PHE A 32 -7.44 9.13 -8.49
CA PHE A 32 -8.54 9.89 -7.95
C PHE A 32 -9.79 9.61 -8.77
N ASP A 33 -10.91 9.36 -8.11
CA ASP A 33 -12.21 9.23 -8.74
C ASP A 33 -13.29 9.88 -7.89
N GLY A 34 -14.10 10.74 -8.51
CA GLY A 34 -15.28 11.34 -7.88
C GLY A 34 -15.05 12.06 -6.56
N GLY A 35 -13.85 12.58 -6.27
CA GLY A 35 -13.53 13.18 -4.97
C GLY A 35 -12.66 12.33 -4.04
N ASN A 36 -12.44 11.06 -4.38
CA ASN A 36 -11.76 10.10 -3.52
C ASN A 36 -10.38 9.75 -4.07
N VAL A 37 -9.34 9.96 -3.26
CA VAL A 37 -7.97 9.52 -3.56
C VAL A 37 -7.83 8.04 -3.23
N PHE A 38 -7.10 7.32 -4.08
CA PHE A 38 -6.79 5.91 -3.89
C PHE A 38 -5.32 5.71 -3.56
N TYR A 39 -5.02 4.71 -2.74
CA TYR A 39 -3.65 4.39 -2.33
C TYR A 39 -3.29 2.94 -2.64
N VAL A 40 -1.99 2.67 -2.86
CA VAL A 40 -1.50 1.29 -2.98
C VAL A 40 -1.60 0.60 -1.62
N ALA A 41 -2.33 -0.51 -1.56
CA ALA A 41 -2.42 -1.33 -0.37
C ALA A 41 -2.37 -2.82 -0.72
N ARG A 42 -2.34 -3.67 0.30
CA ARG A 42 -2.56 -5.11 0.18
C ARG A 42 -3.40 -5.60 1.35
N ALA A 43 -4.16 -6.66 1.15
CA ALA A 43 -4.91 -7.31 2.21
C ALA A 43 -4.71 -8.83 2.18
N HIS A 44 -4.95 -9.47 3.32
CA HIS A 44 -4.80 -10.91 3.46
C HIS A 44 -6.09 -11.62 3.00
N HIS A 45 -6.01 -12.31 1.86
CA HIS A 45 -7.10 -13.07 1.27
C HIS A 45 -6.64 -14.53 1.06
N GLN A 46 -7.36 -15.47 1.66
CA GLN A 46 -7.14 -16.93 1.49
C GLN A 46 -5.70 -17.40 1.73
N GLY A 47 -5.02 -16.84 2.73
CA GLY A 47 -3.63 -17.23 3.09
C GLY A 47 -2.54 -16.45 2.33
N TYR A 48 -2.92 -15.53 1.45
CA TYR A 48 -2.00 -14.72 0.65
C TYR A 48 -2.20 -13.24 0.90
N ASN A 49 -1.12 -12.47 0.84
CA ASN A 49 -1.17 -11.01 0.82
C ASN A 49 -1.28 -10.54 -0.62
N ILE A 50 -2.47 -10.07 -0.98
CA ILE A 50 -2.80 -9.72 -2.37
C ILE A 50 -2.83 -8.19 -2.50
N PRO A 51 -2.14 -7.61 -3.50
CA PRO A 51 -2.19 -6.18 -3.73
C PRO A 51 -3.58 -5.73 -4.15
N GLY A 52 -3.90 -4.48 -3.82
CA GLY A 52 -5.19 -3.88 -4.03
C GLY A 52 -5.15 -2.36 -3.94
N LYS A 53 -6.32 -1.73 -4.02
CA LYS A 53 -6.49 -0.28 -3.84
C LYS A 53 -7.13 -0.01 -2.48
N LEU A 54 -6.60 0.93 -1.72
CA LEU A 54 -7.29 1.48 -0.56
C LEU A 54 -8.17 2.65 -1.02
N VAL A 55 -9.44 2.61 -0.62
CA VAL A 55 -10.38 3.74 -0.73
C VAL A 55 -10.71 4.22 0.68
N PRO A 56 -10.05 5.28 1.18
CA PRO A 56 -10.23 5.74 2.55
C PRO A 56 -11.68 6.13 2.87
N ALA A 57 -12.37 6.72 1.90
CA ALA A 57 -13.78 7.08 2.02
C ALA A 57 -14.70 5.87 2.28
N HIS A 58 -14.30 4.68 1.83
CA HIS A 58 -15.04 3.42 2.09
C HIS A 58 -14.48 2.66 3.30
N GLY A 59 -13.41 3.16 3.92
CA GLY A 59 -12.73 2.49 5.03
C GLY A 59 -12.06 1.16 4.65
N SER A 60 -11.87 0.88 3.35
CA SER A 60 -11.61 -0.48 2.86
C SER A 60 -10.53 -0.55 1.78
N CYS A 61 -9.70 -1.59 1.88
CA CYS A 61 -8.83 -2.06 0.80
C CYS A 61 -9.56 -3.09 -0.05
N TYR A 62 -9.57 -2.88 -1.36
CA TYR A 62 -10.19 -3.74 -2.34
C TYR A 62 -9.15 -4.57 -3.06
N VAL A 63 -9.32 -5.88 -3.01
CA VAL A 63 -8.46 -6.88 -3.63
C VAL A 63 -9.23 -7.62 -4.72
N ALA A 64 -8.66 -7.73 -5.91
CA ALA A 64 -9.23 -8.52 -7.00
C ALA A 64 -8.87 -9.99 -6.84
N TRP A 65 -9.88 -10.86 -6.67
CA TRP A 65 -9.69 -12.31 -6.62
C TRP A 65 -10.90 -13.07 -7.17
N GLY A 66 -10.66 -14.08 -8.00
CA GLY A 66 -11.72 -14.95 -8.51
C GLY A 66 -12.72 -14.26 -9.46
N GLY A 67 -12.37 -13.12 -10.05
CA GLY A 67 -13.27 -12.31 -10.89
C GLY A 67 -14.12 -11.31 -10.12
N GLU A 68 -13.94 -11.22 -8.79
CA GLU A 68 -14.66 -10.30 -7.92
C GLU A 68 -13.71 -9.38 -7.15
N GLU A 69 -14.26 -8.30 -6.60
CA GLU A 69 -13.56 -7.35 -5.74
C GLU A 69 -13.92 -7.61 -4.27
N HIS A 70 -12.93 -7.95 -3.45
CA HIS A 70 -13.10 -8.30 -2.03
C HIS A 70 -12.65 -7.12 -1.16
N ALA A 71 -13.54 -6.66 -0.28
CA ALA A 71 -13.28 -5.52 0.60
C ALA A 71 -12.76 -5.97 1.98
N TYR A 72 -11.67 -5.33 2.43
CA TYR A 72 -11.04 -5.59 3.71
C TYR A 72 -10.81 -4.31 4.50
N GLN A 73 -11.24 -4.29 5.76
CA GLN A 73 -10.98 -3.18 6.69
C GLN A 73 -9.62 -3.27 7.38
N GLN A 74 -8.96 -4.44 7.31
CA GLN A 74 -7.59 -4.65 7.79
C GLN A 74 -6.67 -4.88 6.59
N TYR A 75 -5.65 -4.05 6.46
CA TYR A 75 -4.78 -4.03 5.30
C TYR A 75 -3.41 -3.44 5.65
N GLU A 76 -2.50 -3.46 4.68
CA GLU A 76 -1.24 -2.75 4.76
C GLU A 76 -1.14 -1.77 3.60
N VAL A 77 -0.79 -0.52 3.89
CA VAL A 77 -0.58 0.54 2.89
C VAL A 77 0.90 0.63 2.58
N PHE A 78 1.26 0.78 1.30
CA PHE A 78 2.64 1.01 0.92
C PHE A 78 2.99 2.48 1.07
N THR A 79 4.11 2.75 1.73
CA THR A 79 4.61 4.10 1.98
C THR A 79 6.05 4.28 1.49
N ALA A 80 6.40 5.52 1.15
CA ALA A 80 7.75 5.97 0.85
C ALA A 80 8.34 6.72 2.06
N PRO A 81 8.98 6.03 3.04
CA PRO A 81 9.48 6.68 4.25
C PRO A 81 10.55 7.75 3.98
N TYR A 82 11.24 7.67 2.85
CA TYR A 82 12.30 8.61 2.44
C TYR A 82 11.91 9.52 1.27
N GLY A 83 10.64 9.51 0.87
CA GLY A 83 10.11 10.29 -0.24
C GLY A 83 10.35 9.64 -1.61
N ILE A 84 9.30 9.61 -2.43
CA ILE A 84 9.35 9.29 -3.86
C ILE A 84 8.35 10.22 -4.54
N THR A 85 8.84 11.06 -5.44
CA THR A 85 7.98 11.86 -6.32
C THR A 85 7.77 11.04 -7.59
N LEU A 86 6.55 10.56 -7.81
CA LEU A 86 6.15 10.01 -9.10
C LEU A 86 5.73 11.21 -9.96
N GLU A 87 6.64 11.69 -10.80
CA GLU A 87 6.35 12.72 -11.82
C GLU A 87 5.76 12.12 -13.10
#